data_AF-A0A4Y2P4A4-F1
#
_entry.id   AF-A0A4Y2P4A4-F1
#
_cell.length_a   1.000
_cell.length_b   1.000
_cell.length_c   1.000
_cell.angle_alpha   90.00
_cell.angle_beta   90.00
_cell.angle_gamma   90.00
#
_symmetry.space_group_name_H-M   'P 1'
#
loop_
_entity.id
_entity.type
_entity.pdbx_description
1 polymer ?
#
loop_
_entity_poly.entity_id
_entity_poly.type
_entity_poly.pdbx_seq_one_letter_code
_entity_poly.pdbx_strand_id
1 'polypeptide(L)'
;MKTLRRIRDRFYWGRLRTVVEKWCRECQACRARKGPKLEQGKPMIGWTSEEKLSDRTPRFPCCSLIGRPGDTPSSPNKDLNKLEAHLGNIQTSVRDKIKLSRERKKTSYDSRTKDDHFKEGDQVWVCNPERRSGLSANLDQNWERPYTVVQKMSDVIYRVQRSPNEKPKVIHINRLVPYRTTEHSCI
;
A
#
# COMPACT_ATOMS: atom_id res chain seq x y z
N MET A 1 -7.52 -23.51 -23.64
CA MET A 1 -8.10 -22.79 -22.47
C MET A 1 -8.05 -23.71 -21.25
N LYS A 2 -7.47 -23.27 -20.12
CA LYS A 2 -7.35 -24.11 -18.91
C LYS A 2 -8.72 -24.52 -18.33
N THR A 3 -9.73 -23.67 -18.47
CA THR A 3 -11.12 -23.93 -18.04
C THR A 3 -11.79 -25.05 -18.83
N LEU A 4 -11.63 -25.07 -20.15
CA LEU A 4 -12.20 -26.11 -21.01
C LEU A 4 -11.67 -27.50 -20.67
N ARG A 5 -10.37 -27.62 -20.34
CA ARG A 5 -9.77 -28.92 -19.94
C ARG A 5 -10.44 -29.47 -18.68
N ARG A 6 -10.59 -28.63 -17.64
CA ARG A 6 -11.23 -29.02 -16.37
C ARG A 6 -12.70 -29.42 -16.51
N ILE A 7 -13.43 -28.79 -17.42
CA ILE A 7 -14.85 -29.10 -17.64
C ILE A 7 -15.00 -30.41 -18.43
N ARG A 8 -14.08 -30.66 -19.37
CA ARG A 8 -14.07 -31.89 -20.18
C ARG A 8 -13.79 -33.16 -19.35
N ASP A 9 -13.19 -33.02 -18.16
CA ASP A 9 -12.97 -34.14 -17.24
C ASP A 9 -14.27 -34.63 -16.57
N ARG A 10 -15.37 -33.86 -16.62
CA ARG A 10 -16.63 -34.19 -15.93
C ARG A 10 -17.87 -34.12 -16.82
N PHE A 11 -17.85 -33.34 -17.90
CA PHE A 11 -19.02 -33.10 -18.75
C PHE A 11 -18.64 -33.12 -20.23
N TYR A 12 -19.51 -33.70 -21.07
CA TYR A 12 -19.34 -33.74 -22.52
C TYR A 12 -20.67 -33.50 -23.26
N TRP A 13 -20.70 -32.53 -24.17
CA TRP A 13 -21.77 -32.33 -25.15
C TRP A 13 -21.28 -31.56 -26.38
N GLY A 14 -21.96 -31.70 -27.52
CA GLY A 14 -21.46 -31.30 -28.85
C GLY A 14 -21.08 -29.82 -29.04
N ARG A 15 -21.55 -28.89 -28.19
CA ARG A 15 -21.21 -27.46 -28.21
C ARG A 15 -20.50 -26.96 -26.94
N LEU A 16 -19.99 -27.87 -26.12
CA LEU A 16 -19.33 -27.52 -24.85
C LEU A 16 -18.19 -26.52 -25.05
N ARG A 17 -17.36 -26.75 -26.07
CA ARG A 17 -16.22 -25.89 -26.38
C ARG A 17 -16.64 -24.47 -26.69
N THR A 18 -17.62 -24.30 -27.59
CA THR A 18 -18.06 -22.98 -28.04
C THR A 18 -18.75 -22.20 -26.92
N VAL A 19 -19.53 -22.89 -26.08
CA VAL A 19 -20.18 -22.30 -24.91
C VAL A 19 -19.15 -21.84 -23.86
N VAL A 20 -18.16 -22.68 -23.54
CA VAL A 20 -17.10 -22.33 -22.57
C VAL A 20 -16.21 -21.20 -23.10
N GLU A 21 -15.91 -21.20 -24.40
CA GLU A 21 -15.13 -20.13 -25.02
C GLU A 21 -15.88 -18.79 -25.05
N LYS A 22 -17.19 -18.81 -25.38
CA LYS A 22 -18.06 -17.64 -25.31
C LYS A 22 -18.14 -17.10 -23.88
N TRP A 23 -18.41 -17.98 -22.90
CA TRP A 23 -18.47 -17.60 -21.49
C TRP A 23 -17.17 -16.97 -20.99
N CYS A 24 -16.02 -17.57 -21.27
CA CYS A 24 -14.72 -17.00 -20.90
C CYS A 24 -14.44 -15.67 -21.61
N ARG A 25 -15.00 -15.43 -22.80
CA ARG A 25 -14.84 -14.18 -23.55
C ARG A 25 -15.73 -13.08 -23.00
N GLU A 26 -16.93 -13.39 -22.52
CA GLU A 26 -17.90 -12.43 -21.96
C GLU A 26 -17.71 -12.20 -20.44
N CYS A 27 -17.01 -13.09 -19.75
CA CYS A 27 -16.80 -12.99 -18.31
C CYS A 27 -15.97 -11.77 -17.90
N GLN A 28 -16.62 -10.82 -17.22
CA GLN A 28 -16.02 -9.60 -16.69
C GLN A 28 -14.87 -9.88 -15.72
N ALA A 29 -15.01 -10.89 -14.84
CA ALA A 29 -13.96 -11.28 -13.90
C ALA A 29 -12.71 -11.88 -14.58
N CYS A 30 -12.86 -12.47 -15.77
CA CYS A 30 -11.73 -12.95 -16.58
C CYS A 30 -11.09 -11.82 -17.39
N ARG A 31 -11.89 -10.88 -17.90
CA ARG A 31 -11.39 -9.67 -18.59
C ARG A 31 -10.62 -8.76 -17.63
N ALA A 32 -11.14 -8.51 -16.43
CA ALA A 32 -10.49 -7.71 -15.41
C ALA A 32 -9.12 -8.27 -14.97
N ARG A 33 -8.95 -9.60 -15.03
CA ARG A 33 -7.68 -10.27 -14.70
C ARG A 33 -6.67 -10.30 -15.85
N LYS A 34 -7.12 -10.15 -17.10
CA LYS A 34 -6.25 -10.00 -18.26
C LYS A 34 -5.99 -8.50 -18.45
N GLY A 35 -5.12 -7.95 -17.61
CA GLY A 35 -4.63 -6.58 -17.78
C GLY A 35 -3.99 -6.37 -19.17
N PRO A 36 -3.80 -5.11 -19.59
CA PRO A 36 -3.12 -4.81 -20.85
C PRO A 36 -1.77 -5.54 -20.88
N LYS A 37 -1.49 -6.24 -21.99
CA LYS A 37 -0.18 -6.86 -22.18
C LYS A 37 0.86 -5.74 -22.14
N LEU A 38 1.73 -5.74 -21.13
CA LEU A 38 2.93 -4.90 -21.19
C LEU A 38 3.80 -5.49 -22.30
N GLU A 39 4.00 -4.71 -23.36
CA GLU A 39 4.99 -5.01 -24.41
C GLU A 39 6.36 -5.13 -23.74
N GLN A 40 6.90 -6.35 -23.66
CA GLN A 40 8.23 -6.62 -23.16
C GLN A 40 9.24 -6.26 -24.25
N GLY A 41 9.91 -5.12 -24.12
CA GLY A 41 10.94 -4.76 -25.10
C GLY A 41 11.42 -3.30 -25.13
N LYS A 42 11.41 -2.57 -24.00
CA LYS A 42 12.17 -1.31 -23.89
C LYS A 42 12.97 -1.33 -22.59
N PRO A 43 14.29 -1.05 -22.63
CA PRO A 43 15.10 -0.98 -21.42
C PRO A 43 14.58 0.16 -20.54
N MET A 44 14.28 -0.19 -19.29
CA MET A 44 13.90 0.72 -18.24
C MET A 44 15.13 1.56 -17.89
N ILE A 45 15.22 2.74 -18.50
CA ILE A 45 16.17 3.76 -18.06
C ILE A 45 15.80 4.09 -16.62
N GLY A 46 16.80 3.99 -15.75
CA GLY A 46 16.67 3.76 -14.31
C GLY A 46 15.74 4.74 -13.61
N TRP A 47 14.88 4.20 -12.75
CA TRP A 47 14.32 4.96 -11.66
C TRP A 47 15.21 4.73 -10.44
N THR A 48 16.18 5.61 -10.28
CA THR A 48 16.92 5.78 -9.03
C THR A 48 15.97 6.30 -7.95
N SER A 49 16.14 5.78 -6.74
CA SER A 49 15.32 6.02 -5.55
C SER A 49 15.45 7.42 -4.93
N GLU A 50 15.83 8.42 -5.72
CA GLU A 50 16.08 9.79 -5.25
C GLU A 50 15.44 10.81 -6.20
N GLU A 51 14.12 10.72 -6.36
CA GLU A 51 13.34 11.89 -6.75
C GLU A 51 12.23 12.09 -5.73
N LYS A 52 12.50 13.09 -4.89
CA LYS A 52 11.61 13.63 -3.86
C LYS A 52 10.15 13.62 -4.30
N LEU A 53 9.31 13.17 -3.36
CA LEU A 53 7.94 13.62 -3.15
C LEU A 53 7.91 15.16 -3.07
N SER A 54 8.10 15.83 -4.19
CA SER A 54 7.56 17.15 -4.42
C SER A 54 6.09 16.96 -4.70
N ASP A 55 5.27 17.85 -4.13
CA ASP A 55 3.83 17.92 -4.32
C ASP A 55 3.46 17.91 -5.81
N ARG A 56 3.34 16.70 -6.39
CA ARG A 56 2.82 16.50 -7.72
C ARG A 56 1.33 16.80 -7.62
N THR A 57 1.01 18.06 -7.86
CA THR A 57 -0.34 18.52 -8.20
C THR A 57 -0.89 17.52 -9.22
N PRO A 58 -2.05 16.87 -8.97
CA PRO A 58 -2.63 15.94 -9.93
C PRO A 58 -2.84 16.69 -11.24
N ARG A 59 -2.00 16.42 -12.26
CA ARG A 59 -2.20 17.01 -13.57
C ARG A 59 -3.46 16.38 -14.14
N PHE A 60 -4.47 17.21 -14.40
CA PHE A 60 -5.68 16.77 -15.07
C PHE A 60 -5.31 16.19 -16.44
N PRO A 61 -5.90 15.06 -16.88
CA PRO A 61 -5.56 14.43 -18.16
C PRO A 61 -5.66 15.36 -19.37
N CYS A 62 -6.46 16.44 -19.30
CA CYS A 62 -6.56 17.40 -20.39
C CYS A 62 -5.32 18.33 -20.52
N CYS A 63 -4.50 18.51 -19.49
CA CYS A 63 -3.30 19.34 -19.57
C CYS A 63 -2.23 18.76 -20.52
N SER A 64 -2.33 17.48 -20.88
CA SER A 64 -1.49 16.84 -21.92
C SER A 64 -2.06 16.98 -23.33
N LEU A 65 -3.35 17.34 -23.47
CA LEU A 65 -4.07 17.38 -24.74
C LEU A 65 -4.29 18.81 -25.26
N ILE A 66 -4.06 19.82 -24.43
CA ILE A 66 -4.09 21.22 -24.85
C ILE A 66 -2.72 21.55 -25.45
N GLY A 67 -2.58 21.34 -26.76
CA GLY A 67 -1.48 21.94 -27.52
C GLY A 67 -1.48 23.47 -27.36
N ARG A 68 -0.30 24.10 -27.41
CA ARG A 68 -0.19 25.56 -27.44
C ARG A 68 -1.13 26.11 -28.54
N PRO A 69 -2.07 27.02 -28.24
CA PRO A 69 -2.83 27.68 -29.28
C PRO A 69 -1.87 28.55 -30.09
N GLY A 70 -1.78 28.30 -31.40
CA GLY A 70 -1.13 29.22 -32.33
C GLY A 70 -1.91 30.54 -32.39
N ASP A 71 -1.17 31.65 -32.41
CA ASP A 71 -1.69 33.00 -32.32
C ASP A 71 -2.71 33.29 -33.44
N THR A 72 -4.00 33.29 -33.08
CA THR A 72 -5.07 33.87 -33.89
C THR A 72 -5.77 34.94 -33.05
N PRO A 73 -5.77 36.22 -33.45
CA PRO A 73 -6.39 37.28 -32.66
C PRO A 73 -7.89 37.25 -32.92
N SER A 74 -8.67 36.71 -31.98
CA SER A 74 -10.13 36.71 -32.09
C SER A 74 -10.80 36.91 -30.72
N SER A 75 -11.43 38.07 -30.59
CA SER A 75 -12.65 38.32 -29.82
C SER A 75 -12.55 38.43 -28.28
N PRO A 76 -13.33 39.31 -27.61
CA PRO A 76 -13.07 39.73 -26.22
C PRO A 76 -13.21 38.58 -25.20
N ASN A 77 -12.10 38.34 -24.50
CA ASN A 77 -11.76 37.17 -23.68
C ASN A 77 -12.51 37.00 -22.33
N LYS A 78 -13.70 37.57 -22.14
CA LYS A 78 -14.40 37.51 -20.83
C LYS A 78 -14.72 36.07 -20.40
N ASP A 79 -15.10 35.23 -21.36
CA ASP A 79 -15.47 33.84 -21.08
C ASP A 79 -14.26 32.93 -20.87
N LEU A 80 -13.12 33.21 -21.52
CA LEU A 80 -11.86 32.49 -21.30
C LEU A 80 -11.32 32.76 -19.88
N ASN A 81 -11.28 34.03 -19.46
CA ASN A 81 -10.84 34.39 -18.11
C ASN A 81 -11.75 33.76 -17.03
N LYS A 82 -13.05 33.67 -17.30
CA LYS A 82 -14.03 33.04 -16.40
C LYS A 82 -13.80 31.53 -16.27
N LEU A 83 -13.45 30.85 -17.38
CA LEU A 83 -13.13 29.43 -17.39
C LEU A 83 -11.80 29.12 -16.68
N GLU A 84 -10.78 29.94 -16.92
CA GLU A 84 -9.48 29.82 -16.24
C GLU A 84 -9.61 30.02 -14.74
N ALA A 85 -10.36 31.05 -14.31
CA ALA A 85 -10.66 31.29 -12.91
C ALA A 85 -11.42 30.11 -12.28
N HIS A 86 -12.41 29.56 -12.99
CA HIS A 86 -13.18 28.41 -12.51
C HIS A 86 -12.31 27.15 -12.37
N LEU A 87 -11.42 26.88 -13.34
CA LEU A 87 -10.48 25.76 -13.26
C LEU A 87 -9.47 25.95 -12.12
N GLY A 88 -8.97 27.17 -11.92
CA GLY A 88 -8.13 27.53 -10.78
C GLY A 88 -8.82 27.24 -9.44
N ASN A 89 -10.10 27.58 -9.32
CA ASN A 89 -10.91 27.31 -8.13
C ASN A 89 -11.14 25.80 -7.90
N ILE A 90 -11.34 25.01 -8.96
CA ILE A 90 -11.43 23.55 -8.85
C ILE A 90 -10.10 22.98 -8.34
N GLN A 91 -8.98 23.43 -8.89
CA GLN A 91 -7.66 22.93 -8.50
C GLN A 91 -7.31 23.26 -7.04
N THR A 92 -7.61 24.48 -6.59
CA THR A 92 -7.41 24.88 -5.19
C THR A 92 -8.32 24.09 -4.27
N SER A 93 -9.60 23.94 -4.61
CA SER A 93 -10.55 23.13 -3.83
C SER A 93 -10.11 21.66 -3.67
N VAL A 94 -9.56 21.05 -4.73
CA VAL A 94 -9.03 19.68 -4.64
C VAL A 94 -7.80 19.62 -3.73
N ARG A 95 -6.88 20.59 -3.82
CA ARG A 95 -5.70 20.65 -2.95
C ARG A 95 -6.09 20.83 -1.49
N ASP A 96 -7.05 21.70 -1.20
CA ASP A 96 -7.54 21.94 0.16
C ASP A 96 -8.19 20.68 0.74
N LYS A 97 -8.99 19.98 -0.05
CA LYS A 97 -9.59 18.70 0.39
C LYS A 97 -8.54 17.62 0.66
N ILE A 98 -7.49 17.54 -0.16
CA ILE A 98 -6.36 16.63 0.09
C ILE A 98 -5.64 17.01 1.38
N LYS A 99 -5.38 18.30 1.60
CA LYS A 99 -4.73 18.81 2.81
C LYS A 99 -5.56 18.50 4.06
N LEU A 100 -6.84 18.85 4.06
CA LEU A 100 -7.77 18.56 5.16
C LEU A 100 -7.88 17.06 5.43
N SER A 101 -7.89 16.22 4.38
CA SER A 101 -7.89 14.76 4.54
C SER A 101 -6.61 14.26 5.22
N ARG A 102 -5.44 14.78 4.82
CA ARG A 102 -4.16 14.47 5.47
C ARG A 102 -4.16 14.87 6.95
N GLU A 103 -4.66 16.06 7.28
CA GLU A 103 -4.73 16.57 8.66
C GLU A 103 -5.68 15.76 9.54
N ARG A 104 -6.88 15.43 9.03
CA ARG A 104 -7.82 14.54 9.73
C ARG A 104 -7.23 13.15 9.98
N LYS A 105 -6.48 12.63 9.00
CA LYS A 105 -5.82 11.33 9.13
C LYS A 105 -4.68 11.36 10.15
N LYS A 106 -3.90 12.44 10.16
CA LYS A 106 -2.83 12.68 11.13
C LYS A 106 -3.39 12.76 12.56
N THR A 107 -4.35 13.66 12.80
CA THR A 107 -4.97 13.83 14.13
C THR A 107 -5.62 12.55 14.65
N SER A 108 -6.28 11.78 13.77
CA SER A 108 -6.84 10.47 14.16
C SER A 108 -5.77 9.41 14.45
N TYR A 109 -4.59 9.48 13.84
CA TYR A 109 -3.51 8.55 14.12
C TYR A 109 -2.79 8.94 15.41
N ASP A 110 -2.44 10.22 15.55
CA ASP A 110 -1.74 10.77 16.71
C ASP A 110 -2.55 10.52 18.00
N SER A 111 -3.87 10.75 17.99
CA SER A 111 -4.76 10.49 19.14
C SER A 111 -4.91 9.01 19.52
N ARG A 112 -4.56 8.06 18.63
CA ARG A 112 -4.59 6.62 18.92
C ARG A 112 -3.26 6.08 19.44
N THR A 113 -2.21 6.91 19.44
CA THR A 113 -0.90 6.51 19.93
C THR A 113 -0.96 6.42 21.44
N LYS A 114 -0.78 5.21 21.98
CA LYS A 114 -0.64 5.02 23.42
C LYS A 114 0.81 5.31 23.80
N ASP A 115 0.98 6.02 24.91
CA ASP A 115 2.28 6.30 25.53
C ASP A 115 2.78 5.06 26.30
N ASP A 116 2.80 3.90 25.64
CA ASP A 116 3.18 2.64 26.27
C ASP A 116 4.72 2.53 26.28
N HIS A 117 5.35 3.12 27.30
CA HIS A 117 6.80 3.08 27.48
C HIS A 117 7.28 1.78 28.13
N PHE A 118 8.24 1.10 27.50
CA PHE A 118 8.91 -0.08 28.06
C PHE A 118 10.17 0.34 28.84
N LYS A 119 10.44 -0.34 29.96
CA LYS A 119 11.66 -0.18 30.73
C LYS A 119 12.72 -1.21 30.31
N GLU A 120 13.98 -0.89 30.55
CA GLU A 120 15.08 -1.85 30.36
C GLU A 120 14.86 -3.04 31.30
N GLY A 121 14.92 -4.25 30.75
CA GLY A 121 14.60 -5.50 31.45
C GLY A 121 13.20 -6.05 31.21
N ASP A 122 12.27 -5.28 30.63
CA ASP A 122 10.92 -5.77 30.35
C ASP A 122 10.93 -6.85 29.25
N GLN A 123 10.07 -7.86 29.41
CA GLN A 123 9.84 -8.87 28.37
C GLN A 123 8.80 -8.38 27.36
N VAL A 124 9.12 -8.47 26.08
CA VAL A 124 8.28 -8.02 24.97
C VAL A 124 8.19 -9.06 23.86
N TRP A 125 7.01 -9.23 23.30
CA TRP A 125 6.81 -9.95 22.04
C TRP A 125 7.23 -9.06 20.88
N VAL A 126 7.97 -9.64 19.92
CA VAL A 126 8.45 -8.94 18.73
C VAL A 126 7.75 -9.48 17.49
N CYS A 127 7.14 -8.62 16.68
CA CYS A 127 6.62 -9.02 15.37
C CYS A 127 7.72 -8.97 14.31
N ASN A 128 8.03 -10.11 13.68
CA ASN A 128 8.90 -10.22 12.53
C ASN A 128 8.08 -10.23 11.21
N PRO A 129 8.23 -9.20 10.35
CA PRO A 129 7.53 -9.13 9.08
C PRO A 129 8.12 -10.07 8.01
N GLU A 130 9.31 -10.63 8.23
CA GLU A 130 9.89 -11.62 7.32
C GLU A 130 9.04 -12.89 7.32
N ARG A 131 8.51 -13.24 6.13
CA ARG A 131 7.69 -14.44 5.96
C ARG A 131 8.58 -15.67 6.03
N ARG A 132 8.17 -16.66 6.82
CA ARG A 132 8.76 -18.00 6.76
C ARG A 132 8.45 -18.61 5.40
N SER A 133 9.52 -18.93 4.67
CA SER A 133 9.40 -19.57 3.36
C SER A 133 8.62 -20.88 3.48
N GLY A 134 7.65 -21.08 2.59
CA GLY A 134 6.80 -22.28 2.56
C GLY A 134 5.48 -22.19 3.32
N LEU A 135 5.24 -21.14 4.13
CA LEU A 135 3.96 -20.89 4.79
C LEU A 135 3.14 -19.83 4.04
N SER A 136 1.81 -19.99 4.04
CA SER A 136 0.91 -18.93 3.54
C SER A 136 0.87 -17.78 4.54
N ALA A 137 0.69 -16.54 4.07
CA ALA A 137 0.77 -15.34 4.91
C ALA A 137 -0.20 -15.30 6.10
N ASN A 138 -1.27 -16.11 6.08
CA ASN A 138 -2.23 -16.20 7.17
C ASN A 138 -1.91 -17.29 8.19
N LEU A 139 -1.04 -18.26 7.83
CA LEU A 139 -0.61 -19.36 8.70
C LEU A 139 0.78 -19.13 9.29
N ASP A 140 1.46 -18.05 8.91
CA ASP A 140 2.74 -17.68 9.48
C ASP A 140 2.52 -16.96 10.81
N GLN A 141 3.11 -17.48 11.89
CA GLN A 141 3.06 -16.80 13.19
C GLN A 141 4.19 -15.77 13.23
N ASN A 142 3.86 -14.53 12.87
CA ASN A 142 4.82 -13.41 12.82
C ASN A 142 5.34 -12.97 14.20
N TRP A 143 4.74 -13.43 15.30
CA TRP A 143 5.18 -13.09 16.65
C TRP A 143 6.29 -14.03 17.10
N GLU A 144 7.49 -13.48 17.27
CA GLU A 144 8.64 -14.18 17.81
C GLU A 144 8.58 -14.24 19.34
N ARG A 145 9.19 -15.29 19.90
CA ARG A 145 9.33 -15.57 21.35
C ARG A 145 9.76 -14.32 22.14
N PRO A 146 9.51 -14.27 23.47
CA PRO A 146 9.82 -13.08 24.28
C PRO A 146 11.27 -12.63 24.16
N TYR A 147 11.45 -11.35 23.88
CA TYR A 147 12.71 -10.61 23.91
C TYR A 147 12.78 -9.79 25.20
N THR A 148 13.99 -9.53 25.66
CA THR A 148 14.25 -8.57 26.74
C THR A 148 14.65 -7.23 26.14
N VAL A 149 14.06 -6.15 26.61
CA VAL A 149 14.49 -4.79 26.25
C VAL A 149 15.84 -4.51 26.93
N VAL A 150 16.88 -4.30 26.13
CA VAL A 150 18.24 -4.01 26.66
C VAL A 150 18.43 -2.53 26.87
N GLN A 151 17.98 -1.72 25.91
CA GLN A 151 18.23 -0.29 25.93
C GLN A 151 17.13 0.47 25.21
N LYS A 152 16.67 1.57 25.81
CA LYS A 152 15.80 2.55 25.16
C LYS A 152 16.68 3.56 24.42
N MET A 153 16.67 3.54 23.08
CA MET A 153 17.45 4.51 22.29
C MET A 153 16.69 5.82 22.08
N SER A 154 15.36 5.74 21.91
CA SER A 154 14.45 6.86 21.77
C SER A 154 13.06 6.43 22.23
N ASP A 155 12.10 7.34 22.33
CA ASP A 155 10.72 7.03 22.71
C ASP A 155 10.06 6.03 21.75
N VAL A 156 10.50 6.03 20.49
CA VAL A 156 9.93 5.22 19.41
C VAL A 156 10.75 3.96 19.12
N ILE A 157 12.05 3.94 19.44
CA ILE A 157 12.99 2.91 19.00
C ILE A 157 13.69 2.27 20.20
N TYR A 158 13.57 0.95 20.27
CA TYR A 158 14.12 0.13 21.34
C TYR A 158 15.12 -0.89 20.79
N ARG A 159 16.12 -1.20 21.61
CA ARG A 159 17.07 -2.27 21.35
C ARG A 159 16.67 -3.48 22.19
N VAL A 160 16.34 -4.58 21.52
CA VAL A 160 15.85 -5.81 22.14
C VAL A 160 16.80 -6.96 21.88
N GLN A 161 16.95 -7.85 22.85
CA GLN A 161 17.84 -9.00 22.79
C GLN A 161 17.12 -10.25 23.28
N ARG A 162 17.32 -11.36 22.57
CA ARG A 162 16.67 -12.64 22.90
C ARG A 162 17.49 -13.48 23.87
N SER A 163 18.81 -13.50 23.69
CA SER A 163 19.74 -14.22 24.55
C SER A 163 21.04 -13.44 24.66
N PRO A 164 21.81 -13.60 25.74
CA PRO A 164 23.05 -12.83 25.98
C PRO A 164 24.06 -12.94 24.83
N ASN A 165 24.04 -14.07 24.13
CA ASN A 165 24.97 -14.38 23.03
C ASN A 165 24.46 -13.92 21.66
N GLU A 166 23.18 -13.57 21.53
CA GLU A 166 22.57 -13.16 20.26
C GLU A 166 22.69 -11.65 20.06
N LYS A 167 22.95 -11.23 18.81
CA LYS A 167 23.08 -9.80 18.48
C LYS A 167 21.76 -9.07 18.77
N PRO A 168 21.80 -7.94 19.50
CA PRO A 168 20.61 -7.16 19.78
C PRO A 168 20.05 -6.51 18.49
N LYS A 169 18.72 -6.52 18.37
CA LYS A 169 17.97 -5.94 17.23
C LYS A 169 17.36 -4.60 17.61
N VAL A 170 17.32 -3.66 16.67
CA VAL A 170 16.69 -2.35 16.84
C VAL A 170 15.29 -2.39 16.23
N ILE A 171 14.26 -2.14 17.04
CA ILE A 171 12.85 -2.35 16.68
C ILE A 171 12.00 -1.15 17.12
N HIS A 172 11.03 -0.80 16.28
CA HIS A 172 10.05 0.26 16.54
C HIS A 172 8.98 -0.21 17.54
N ILE A 173 8.53 0.68 18.42
CA ILE A 173 7.55 0.41 19.50
C ILE A 173 6.26 -0.27 19.01
N ASN A 174 5.69 0.14 17.88
CA ASN A 174 4.53 -0.49 17.23
C ASN A 174 4.68 -1.99 16.89
N ARG A 175 5.90 -2.54 16.92
CA ARG A 175 6.17 -3.97 16.69
C ARG A 175 6.43 -4.73 17.98
N LEU A 176 6.37 -4.05 19.12
CA LEU A 176 6.56 -4.59 20.45
C LEU A 176 5.21 -4.67 21.16
N VAL A 177 5.00 -5.76 21.88
CA VAL A 177 3.81 -5.94 22.74
C VAL A 177 4.30 -6.44 24.10
N PRO A 178 3.79 -5.90 25.23
CA PRO A 178 4.20 -6.36 26.55
C PRO A 178 3.92 -7.86 26.74
N TYR A 179 4.92 -8.59 27.24
CA TYR A 179 4.74 -9.97 27.69
C TYR A 179 4.07 -9.95 29.05
N ARG A 180 2.81 -10.39 29.13
CA ARG A 180 2.13 -10.59 30.40
C ARG A 180 2.44 -12.00 30.88
N THR A 181 3.31 -12.15 31.88
CA THR A 181 3.36 -13.39 32.67
C THR A 181 2.03 -13.51 33.39
N THR A 182 1.13 -14.38 32.91
CA THR A 182 0.14 -14.95 33.82
C THR A 182 0.95 -15.83 34.75
N GLU A 183 1.27 -15.31 35.93
CA GLU A 183 1.78 -16.15 37.01
C GLU A 183 0.68 -17.14 37.36
N HIS A 184 0.70 -18.29 36.68
CA HIS A 184 0.06 -19.49 37.14
C HIS A 184 0.84 -19.92 38.39
N SER A 185 0.52 -19.25 39.49
CA SER A 185 0.71 -19.75 40.84
C SER A 185 -0.14 -21.01 40.97
N CYS A 186 0.38 -22.12 40.46
CA CYS A 186 -0.12 -23.44 40.81
C CYS A 186 0.38 -23.72 42.22
N ILE A 187 -0.47 -23.42 43.20
CA ILE A 187 -0.46 -24.04 44.53
C ILE A 187 -0.97 -25.47 44.37
#